data_AF-A0A385LW41-F1
#
_entry.id   AF-A0A385LW41-F1
#
_cell.length_a   1.000
_cell.length_b   1.000
_cell.length_c   1.000
_cell.angle_alpha   90.00
_cell.angle_beta   90.00
_cell.angle_gamma   90.00
#
_symmetry.space_group_name_H-M   'P 1'
#
loop_
_entity.id
_entity.type
_entity.pdbx_description
1 polymer ?
#
loop_
_entity_poly.entity_id
_entity_poly.type
_entity_poly.pdbx_seq_one_letter_code
_entity_poly.pdbx_strand_id
1 'polypeptide(L)'
;EWMIVNHAGVCFSQKSNTKLCLIKPNIDIANDQLELSFPYAKSIKIPLRSASTESSDRKIVDLCQSKVCGDRIDGYDCGNDVANWLNDVLCESDLRLIRQSSDDKSRRGRQTSSKQSDTKQMSLANQAQYLLINSKSVDWLMSKVEDWNQLYNENRQDNDHLNGVIDRFRGNLIIDGADSLSELNWKHITIGNIRLTVDGPCHRCQM
;
A
#
# COMPACT_ATOMS: atom_id res chain seq x y z
N GLU A 1 1.95 -0.73 10.35
CA GLU A 1 2.11 -0.19 8.97
C GLU A 1 2.54 1.28 9.02
N TRP A 2 2.82 1.93 7.88
CA TRP A 2 3.23 3.35 7.79
C TRP A 2 2.31 4.16 6.87
N MET A 3 2.15 5.44 7.17
CA MET A 3 1.43 6.41 6.34
C MET A 3 2.12 7.78 6.35
N ILE A 4 1.98 8.53 5.26
CA ILE A 4 2.45 9.92 5.20
C ILE A 4 1.26 10.83 5.46
N VAL A 5 1.46 11.89 6.24
CA VAL A 5 0.42 12.86 6.60
C VAL A 5 0.96 14.27 6.43
N ASN A 6 0.07 15.24 6.23
CA ASN A 6 0.41 16.66 6.22
C ASN A 6 0.30 17.28 7.64
N HIS A 7 0.57 18.59 7.75
CA HIS A 7 0.44 19.35 9.00
C HIS A 7 -0.95 19.26 9.65
N ALA A 8 -2.00 19.06 8.87
CA ALA A 8 -3.37 18.95 9.34
C ALA A 8 -3.71 17.54 9.87
N GLY A 9 -2.75 16.61 9.84
CA GLY A 9 -2.97 15.21 10.23
C GLY A 9 -3.81 14.43 9.23
N VAL A 10 -3.88 14.89 7.97
CA VAL A 10 -4.63 14.25 6.88
C VAL A 10 -3.68 13.41 6.05
N CYS A 11 -4.12 12.20 5.69
CA CYS A 11 -3.36 11.29 4.83
C CYS A 11 -2.95 11.93 3.49
N PHE A 12 -1.64 11.91 3.22
CA PHE A 12 -1.04 12.38 1.97
C PHE A 12 -0.92 11.19 1.01
N SER A 13 -1.56 11.28 -0.15
CA SER A 13 -1.81 10.12 -1.03
C SER A 13 -1.32 10.35 -2.46
N GLN A 14 -1.18 9.30 -3.26
CA GLN A 14 -0.75 9.42 -4.65
C GLN A 14 -1.70 10.30 -5.50
N LYS A 15 -2.98 10.40 -5.11
CA LYS A 15 -3.96 11.32 -5.70
C LYS A 15 -3.58 12.79 -5.53
N SER A 16 -3.00 13.13 -4.38
CA SER A 16 -2.61 14.52 -4.09
C SER A 16 -1.26 14.85 -4.73
N ASN A 17 -0.32 13.90 -4.76
CA ASN A 17 0.98 14.10 -5.40
C ASN A 17 1.49 12.78 -5.97
N THR A 18 1.54 12.70 -7.30
CA THR A 18 1.91 11.49 -8.02
C THR A 18 3.37 11.09 -7.81
N LYS A 19 4.26 12.02 -7.43
CA LYS A 19 5.69 11.72 -7.14
C LYS A 19 5.86 10.71 -6.00
N LEU A 20 4.84 10.53 -5.14
CA LEU A 20 4.83 9.47 -4.14
C LEU A 20 5.04 8.07 -4.73
N CYS A 21 4.74 7.82 -6.01
CA CYS A 21 5.00 6.54 -6.67
C CYS A 21 6.50 6.25 -6.86
N LEU A 22 7.35 7.26 -6.74
CA LEU A 22 8.80 7.14 -6.89
C LEU A 22 9.50 6.79 -5.57
N ILE A 23 8.81 6.92 -4.42
CA ILE A 23 9.34 6.42 -3.15
C ILE A 23 9.26 4.90 -3.16
N LYS A 24 10.42 4.25 -3.09
CA LYS A 24 10.53 2.78 -3.03
C LYS A 24 10.94 2.34 -1.62
N PRO A 25 10.05 1.67 -0.88
CA PRO A 25 10.38 1.09 0.41
C PRO A 25 11.13 -0.24 0.23
N ASN A 26 12.16 -0.45 1.05
CA ASN A 26 12.87 -1.72 1.19
C ASN A 26 12.92 -2.10 2.68
N ILE A 27 12.51 -3.31 3.02
CA ILE A 27 12.52 -3.81 4.40
C ILE A 27 13.79 -4.66 4.58
N ASP A 28 14.76 -4.11 5.30
CA ASP A 28 15.96 -4.81 5.70
C ASP A 28 15.74 -5.48 7.07
N ILE A 29 15.37 -6.75 7.03
CA ILE A 29 15.10 -7.55 8.23
C ILE A 29 16.38 -7.80 9.03
N ALA A 30 17.53 -7.94 8.36
CA ALA A 30 18.79 -8.25 9.03
C ALA A 30 19.25 -7.10 9.94
N ASN A 31 18.97 -5.86 9.52
CA ASN A 31 19.30 -4.65 10.27
C ASN A 31 18.09 -4.03 11.02
N ASP A 32 16.93 -4.68 11.01
CA ASP A 32 15.66 -4.19 11.58
C ASP A 32 15.31 -2.76 11.11
N GLN A 33 15.46 -2.50 9.80
CA GLN A 33 15.28 -1.17 9.20
C GLN A 33 14.33 -1.16 8.01
N LEU A 34 13.53 -0.10 7.91
CA LEU A 34 12.87 0.33 6.68
C LEU A 34 13.76 1.37 6.00
N GLU A 35 14.19 1.08 4.78
CA GLU A 35 14.87 2.05 3.92
C GLU A 35 13.87 2.62 2.91
N LEU A 36 13.79 3.94 2.82
CA LEU A 36 13.06 4.63 1.76
C LEU A 36 14.06 5.22 0.78
N SER A 37 13.86 4.92 -0.50
CA SER A 37 14.67 5.46 -1.60
C SER A 37 13.80 6.28 -2.55
N PHE A 38 14.42 7.25 -3.21
CA PHE A 38 13.79 8.09 -4.22
C PHE A 38 14.85 8.40 -5.31
N PRO A 39 14.49 8.45 -6.60
CA PRO A 39 15.45 8.69 -7.67
C PRO A 39 16.29 9.94 -7.43
N TYR A 40 17.62 9.81 -7.59
CA TYR A 40 18.59 10.91 -7.44
C TYR A 40 18.68 11.52 -6.03
N ALA A 41 18.04 10.92 -5.02
CA ALA A 41 18.17 11.31 -3.63
C ALA A 41 18.93 10.24 -2.82
N LYS A 42 19.60 10.66 -1.76
CA LYS A 42 20.16 9.73 -0.78
C LYS A 42 19.01 9.05 -0.02
N SER A 43 19.04 7.72 0.11
CA SER A 43 18.05 6.98 0.89
C SER A 43 18.04 7.39 2.36
N ILE A 44 16.88 7.23 3.00
CA ILE A 44 16.73 7.39 4.45
C ILE A 44 16.34 6.07 5.11
N LYS A 45 16.88 5.82 6.31
CA LYS A 45 16.69 4.58 7.06
C LYS A 45 15.93 4.87 8.35
N ILE A 46 14.95 4.02 8.64
CA ILE A 46 14.01 4.16 9.75
C ILE A 46 14.03 2.83 10.52
N PRO A 47 14.25 2.82 11.84
CA PRO A 47 14.13 1.60 12.63
C PRO A 47 12.71 1.01 12.51
N LEU A 48 12.60 -0.31 12.26
CA LEU A 48 11.30 -0.99 12.23
C LEU A 48 10.65 -1.02 13.62
N ARG A 49 11.50 -1.11 14.65
CA ARG A 49 11.13 -1.08 16.07
C ARG A 49 11.81 0.11 16.73
N SER A 50 11.04 0.89 17.49
CA SER A 50 11.62 1.99 18.25
C SER A 50 12.33 1.42 19.48
N ALA A 51 13.63 1.70 19.63
CA ALA A 51 14.38 1.35 20.82
C ALA A 51 13.94 2.28 21.97
N SER A 52 12.94 1.84 22.73
CA SER A 52 12.68 2.29 24.11
C SER A 52 12.73 3.81 24.39
N THR A 53 11.72 4.56 23.93
CA THR A 53 11.16 5.75 24.61
C THR A 53 9.76 6.02 24.04
N GLU A 54 8.79 5.23 24.51
CA GLU A 54 7.40 5.18 24.04
C GLU A 54 6.52 6.38 24.47
N SER A 55 7.06 7.41 25.11
CA SER A 55 6.24 8.39 25.86
C SER A 55 6.10 9.79 25.25
N SER A 56 6.79 10.16 24.16
CA SER A 56 6.82 11.58 23.74
C SER A 56 6.37 11.93 22.32
N ASP A 57 6.32 10.98 21.37
CA ASP A 57 6.03 11.28 19.95
C ASP A 57 4.84 10.49 19.36
N ARG A 58 3.81 10.24 20.17
CA ARG A 58 2.53 9.70 19.65
C ARG A 58 1.74 10.80 18.96
N LYS A 59 1.26 10.52 17.75
CA LYS A 59 0.38 11.39 16.96
C LYS A 59 -0.87 10.62 16.56
N ILE A 60 -2.01 11.22 16.84
CA ILE A 60 -3.30 10.76 16.33
C ILE A 60 -3.52 11.39 14.95
N VAL A 61 -3.84 10.55 13.97
CA VAL A 61 -4.01 10.91 12.56
C VAL A 61 -5.41 10.54 12.10
N ASP A 62 -6.01 11.39 11.26
CA ASP A 62 -7.26 11.07 10.58
C ASP A 62 -6.93 10.37 9.24
N LEU A 63 -7.46 9.16 9.03
CA LEU A 63 -7.16 8.36 7.83
C LEU A 63 -7.75 8.94 6.56
N CYS A 64 -8.84 9.68 6.72
CA CYS A 64 -9.67 10.13 5.63
C CYS A 64 -9.30 11.55 5.21
N GLN A 65 -9.34 11.80 3.90
CA GLN A 65 -9.16 13.14 3.34
C GLN A 65 -10.23 14.12 3.84
N SER A 66 -11.39 13.61 4.26
CA SER A 66 -12.40 14.38 4.98
C SER A 66 -12.35 14.03 6.48
N LYS A 67 -12.45 15.06 7.32
CA LYS A 67 -12.60 14.92 8.79
C LYS A 67 -13.90 14.20 9.22
N VAL A 68 -14.72 13.75 8.26
CA VAL A 68 -16.08 13.24 8.46
C VAL A 68 -16.13 11.72 8.56
N CYS A 69 -15.13 11.01 8.02
CA CYS A 69 -15.16 9.54 8.00
C CYS A 69 -14.68 8.85 9.29
N GLY A 70 -14.27 9.59 10.32
CA GLY A 70 -14.16 9.11 11.72
C GLY A 70 -13.10 8.04 12.02
N ASP A 71 -12.44 7.47 11.01
CA ASP A 71 -11.40 6.47 11.21
C ASP A 71 -10.08 7.17 11.61
N ARG A 72 -9.77 7.06 12.90
CA ARG A 72 -8.54 7.59 13.50
C ARG A 72 -7.52 6.49 13.68
N ILE A 73 -6.27 6.82 13.42
CA ILE A 73 -5.14 5.93 13.71
C ILE A 73 -4.21 6.61 14.70
N ASP A 74 -3.84 5.87 15.72
CA ASP A 74 -2.76 6.24 16.62
C ASP A 74 -1.44 5.68 16.09
N GLY A 75 -0.42 6.52 16.02
CA GLY A 75 0.87 6.14 15.49
C GLY A 75 2.02 6.98 16.01
N TYR A 76 3.23 6.53 15.72
CA TYR A 76 4.47 7.16 16.12
C TYR A 76 5.03 7.99 14.96
N ASP A 77 5.41 9.23 15.23
CA ASP A 77 6.17 10.04 14.28
C ASP A 77 7.57 9.44 14.07
N CYS A 78 8.00 9.31 12.82
CA CYS A 78 9.31 8.76 12.48
C CYS A 78 10.46 9.78 12.56
N GLY A 79 10.19 10.98 13.08
CA GLY A 79 11.20 11.98 13.41
C GLY A 79 11.41 13.04 12.33
N ASN A 80 12.16 14.08 12.68
CA ASN A 80 12.39 15.25 11.82
C ASN A 80 13.25 14.92 10.59
N ASP A 81 14.20 14.00 10.68
CA ASP A 81 15.04 13.63 9.54
C ASP A 81 14.21 13.01 8.41
N VAL A 82 13.25 12.14 8.77
CA VAL A 82 12.32 11.51 7.83
C VAL A 82 11.34 12.54 7.27
N ALA A 83 10.86 13.45 8.11
CA ALA A 83 9.99 14.55 7.68
C ALA A 83 10.68 15.45 6.64
N ASN A 84 11.92 15.86 6.92
CA ASN A 84 12.70 16.71 6.02
C ASN A 84 12.98 15.98 4.70
N TRP A 85 13.38 14.71 4.77
CA TRP A 85 13.60 13.90 3.56
C TRP A 85 12.34 13.82 2.69
N LEU A 86 11.16 13.59 3.29
CA LEU A 86 9.89 13.56 2.56
C LEU A 86 9.56 14.91 1.91
N ASN A 87 9.73 16.00 2.66
CA ASN A 87 9.51 17.36 2.16
C ASN A 87 10.40 17.65 0.94
N ASP A 88 11.67 17.29 1.01
CA ASP A 88 12.64 17.51 -0.06
C ASP A 88 12.30 16.71 -1.33
N VAL A 89 12.10 15.39 -1.21
CA VAL A 89 11.90 14.54 -2.40
C VAL A 89 10.53 14.73 -3.06
N LEU A 90 9.52 15.13 -2.30
CA LEU A 90 8.18 15.41 -2.82
C LEU A 90 7.99 16.87 -3.24
N CYS A 91 8.91 17.75 -2.83
CA CYS A 91 8.81 19.21 -2.96
C CYS A 91 7.56 19.77 -2.28
N GLU A 92 7.30 19.32 -1.05
CA GLU A 92 6.15 19.67 -0.22
C GLU A 92 6.61 20.14 1.16
N SER A 93 5.74 20.79 1.93
CA SER A 93 6.04 21.18 3.31
C SER A 93 5.22 20.39 4.33
N ASP A 94 5.79 20.29 5.52
CA ASP A 94 5.12 19.77 6.72
C ASP A 94 4.57 18.34 6.59
N LEU A 95 5.24 17.50 5.80
CA LEU A 95 4.96 16.08 5.75
C LEU A 95 5.58 15.35 6.93
N ARG A 96 4.87 14.33 7.42
CA ARG A 96 5.32 13.43 8.48
C ARG A 96 5.07 11.98 8.08
N LEU A 97 6.02 11.11 8.37
CA LEU A 97 5.81 9.67 8.29
C LEU A 97 5.34 9.17 9.66
N ILE A 98 4.20 8.51 9.68
CA ILE A 98 3.56 7.98 10.88
C ILE A 98 3.55 6.46 10.78
N ARG A 99 4.14 5.79 11.77
CA ARG A 99 4.08 4.33 11.93
C ARG A 99 2.93 3.99 12.86
N GLN A 100 1.92 3.28 12.38
CA GLN A 100 0.80 2.84 13.23
C GLN A 100 1.30 2.04 14.45
N SER A 101 0.69 2.33 15.60
CA SER A 101 0.96 1.60 16.83
C SER A 101 0.37 0.18 16.81
N SER A 102 1.11 -0.80 17.30
CA SER A 102 0.60 -2.16 17.54
C SER A 102 -0.49 -2.19 18.63
N ASP A 103 -0.53 -1.16 19.47
CA ASP A 103 -1.53 -0.98 20.53
C ASP A 103 -2.72 -0.12 20.11
N ASP A 104 -2.85 0.22 18.81
CA ASP A 104 -3.98 0.98 18.32
C ASP A 104 -5.30 0.21 18.52
N LYS A 105 -6.04 0.61 19.56
CA LYS A 105 -7.35 0.05 19.94
C LYS A 105 -8.50 0.69 19.15
N SER A 106 -8.27 1.75 18.37
CA SER A 106 -9.36 2.51 17.72
C SER A 106 -10.18 1.63 16.78
N ARG A 107 -9.53 0.70 16.07
CA ARG A 107 -10.18 -0.28 15.19
C ARG A 107 -10.64 -1.55 15.89
N ARG A 108 -10.18 -1.81 17.13
CA ARG A 108 -10.72 -2.89 17.97
C ARG A 108 -12.12 -2.54 18.51
N GLY A 109 -12.48 -1.25 18.54
CA GLY A 109 -13.65 -0.72 19.23
C GLY A 109 -14.92 -0.50 18.40
N ARG A 110 -14.92 -0.67 17.07
CA ARG A 110 -16.16 -0.56 16.26
C ARG A 110 -16.99 -1.86 16.32
N GLN A 111 -17.11 -2.42 17.51
CA GLN A 111 -18.13 -3.40 17.87
C GLN A 111 -19.45 -2.67 18.14
N THR A 112 -20.07 -2.14 17.09
CA THR A 112 -21.50 -1.78 17.16
C THR A 112 -22.29 -2.91 16.51
N SER A 113 -22.65 -3.88 17.35
CA SER A 113 -23.92 -4.62 17.29
C SER A 113 -24.48 -4.90 15.88
N SER A 114 -23.89 -5.86 15.16
CA SER A 114 -24.65 -6.83 14.35
C SER A 114 -23.71 -7.86 13.71
N LYS A 115 -23.93 -9.12 14.09
CA LYS A 115 -23.31 -10.35 13.57
C LYS A 115 -21.80 -10.52 13.86
N GLN A 116 -21.53 -11.47 14.77
CA GLN A 116 -20.26 -12.19 14.87
C GLN A 116 -19.94 -12.83 13.51
N SER A 117 -19.26 -12.11 12.64
CA SER A 117 -18.34 -12.74 11.69
C SER A 117 -16.92 -12.37 12.14
N ASP A 118 -16.01 -13.34 12.05
CA ASP A 118 -14.58 -13.19 12.27
C ASP A 118 -14.01 -12.08 11.37
N THR A 119 -14.20 -10.84 11.79
CA THR A 119 -13.80 -9.64 11.06
C THR A 119 -12.31 -9.48 11.30
N LYS A 120 -11.54 -10.05 10.37
CA LYS A 120 -10.08 -9.96 10.33
C LYS A 120 -9.68 -8.50 10.47
N GLN A 121 -8.85 -8.21 11.46
CA GLN A 121 -8.32 -6.86 11.67
C GLN A 121 -7.57 -6.43 10.40
N MET A 122 -8.14 -5.44 9.71
CA MET A 122 -7.49 -4.77 8.60
C MET A 122 -6.87 -3.48 9.08
N SER A 123 -5.59 -3.29 8.77
CA SER A 123 -4.88 -2.05 8.99
C SER A 123 -5.16 -1.06 7.84
N LEU A 124 -4.17 -0.33 7.32
CA LEU A 124 -4.26 0.66 6.25
C LEU A 124 -4.72 0.10 4.89
N ALA A 125 -5.01 -1.19 4.79
CA ALA A 125 -5.54 -1.79 3.58
C ALA A 125 -7.01 -1.40 3.35
N ASN A 126 -7.38 -1.25 2.07
CA ASN A 126 -8.70 -0.73 1.69
C ASN A 126 -9.83 -1.76 1.81
N GLN A 127 -9.66 -2.97 1.27
CA GLN A 127 -10.74 -3.96 1.17
C GLN A 127 -10.32 -5.38 1.58
N ALA A 128 -9.13 -5.82 1.21
CA ALA A 128 -8.59 -7.12 1.58
C ALA A 128 -7.11 -7.03 2.01
N GLN A 129 -6.63 -8.06 2.71
CA GLN A 129 -5.23 -8.15 3.18
C GLN A 129 -4.23 -8.37 2.04
N TYR A 130 -4.65 -9.09 1.00
CA TYR A 130 -3.84 -9.40 -0.16
C TYR A 130 -4.65 -9.16 -1.43
N LEU A 131 -4.00 -8.60 -2.43
CA LEU A 131 -4.49 -8.54 -3.80
C LEU A 131 -3.73 -9.55 -4.65
N LEU A 132 -4.45 -10.49 -5.25
CA LEU A 132 -3.91 -11.42 -6.22
C LEU A 132 -4.16 -10.89 -7.64
N ILE A 133 -3.16 -10.98 -8.50
CA ILE A 133 -3.22 -10.61 -9.91
C ILE A 133 -2.74 -11.81 -10.75
N ASN A 134 -3.54 -12.18 -11.75
CA ASN A 134 -3.13 -13.12 -12.78
C ASN A 134 -2.50 -12.36 -13.96
N SER A 135 -1.24 -12.64 -14.28
CA SER A 135 -0.53 -11.98 -15.37
C SER A 135 -1.25 -12.14 -16.72
N LYS A 136 -1.89 -13.29 -16.97
CA LYS A 136 -2.68 -13.55 -18.19
C LYS A 136 -3.93 -12.69 -18.29
N SER A 137 -4.54 -12.33 -17.17
CA SER A 137 -5.67 -11.38 -17.16
C SER A 137 -5.22 -9.97 -17.50
N VAL A 138 -4.02 -9.58 -17.08
CA VAL A 138 -3.45 -8.28 -17.42
C VAL A 138 -3.06 -8.22 -18.89
N ASP A 139 -2.42 -9.26 -19.42
CA ASP A 139 -2.10 -9.38 -20.85
C ASP A 139 -3.37 -9.36 -21.72
N TRP A 140 -4.42 -10.09 -21.31
CA TRP A 140 -5.73 -10.01 -21.94
C TRP A 140 -6.29 -8.58 -21.92
N LEU A 141 -6.24 -7.88 -20.79
CA LEU A 141 -6.71 -6.51 -20.67
C LEU A 141 -5.93 -5.56 -21.57
N MET A 142 -4.61 -5.71 -21.66
CA MET A 142 -3.77 -4.92 -22.56
C MET A 142 -4.19 -5.06 -24.01
N SER A 143 -4.58 -6.27 -24.45
CA SER A 143 -5.10 -6.48 -25.81
C SER A 143 -6.42 -5.73 -26.09
N LYS A 144 -7.16 -5.33 -25.04
CA LYS A 144 -8.45 -4.63 -25.14
C LYS A 144 -8.34 -3.12 -25.06
N VAL A 145 -7.20 -2.57 -24.63
CA VAL A 145 -6.99 -1.12 -24.52
C VAL A 145 -6.14 -0.67 -25.69
N GLU A 146 -6.74 0.07 -26.64
CA GLU A 146 -6.09 0.46 -27.90
C GLU A 146 -4.74 1.17 -27.68
N ASP A 147 -4.70 2.15 -26.77
CA ASP A 147 -3.47 2.88 -26.43
C ASP A 147 -2.35 1.96 -25.92
N TRP A 148 -2.69 0.95 -25.12
CA TRP A 148 -1.71 0.00 -24.58
C TRP A 148 -1.30 -1.04 -25.63
N ASN A 149 -2.24 -1.43 -26.49
CA ASN A 149 -2.03 -2.40 -27.56
C ASN A 149 -1.13 -1.81 -28.66
N GLN A 150 -1.27 -0.52 -28.98
CA GLN A 150 -0.39 0.15 -29.93
C GLN A 150 1.08 0.14 -29.46
N LEU A 151 1.33 0.55 -28.21
CA LEU A 151 2.66 0.51 -27.59
C LEU A 151 3.22 -0.92 -27.47
N TYR A 152 2.34 -1.90 -27.22
CA TYR A 152 2.70 -3.31 -27.10
C TYR A 152 3.07 -3.94 -28.44
N ASN A 153 2.38 -3.60 -29.54
CA ASN A 153 2.70 -4.13 -30.86
C ASN A 153 4.02 -3.59 -31.43
N GLU A 154 4.41 -2.37 -31.05
CA GLU A 154 5.69 -1.78 -31.42
C GLU A 154 6.88 -2.43 -30.67
N ASN A 155 6.65 -2.99 -29.47
CA ASN A 155 7.68 -3.56 -28.59
C ASN A 155 7.34 -5.00 -28.11
N ARG A 156 6.90 -5.88 -29.02
CA ARG A 156 6.35 -7.22 -28.74
C ARG A 156 7.22 -8.20 -27.93
N GLN A 157 8.49 -7.89 -27.71
CA GLN A 157 9.41 -8.75 -26.95
C GLN A 157 9.67 -8.24 -25.52
N ASP A 158 9.06 -7.13 -25.13
CA ASP A 158 9.42 -6.48 -23.88
C ASP A 158 8.55 -6.95 -22.71
N ASN A 159 9.03 -7.98 -22.00
CA ASN A 159 8.45 -8.41 -20.72
C ASN A 159 8.37 -7.25 -19.72
N ASP A 160 9.20 -6.20 -19.86
CA ASP A 160 9.18 -5.04 -18.97
C ASP A 160 7.90 -4.22 -19.12
N HIS A 161 7.28 -4.21 -20.31
CA HIS A 161 6.01 -3.50 -20.50
C HIS A 161 4.86 -4.18 -19.76
N LEU A 162 4.74 -5.51 -19.85
CA LEU A 162 3.73 -6.27 -19.10
C LEU A 162 3.95 -6.11 -17.60
N ASN A 163 5.20 -6.23 -17.13
CA ASN A 163 5.53 -6.02 -15.71
C ASN A 163 5.16 -4.61 -15.24
N GLY A 164 5.47 -3.58 -16.03
CA GLY A 164 5.11 -2.20 -15.72
C GLY A 164 3.59 -1.98 -15.65
N VAL A 165 2.80 -2.70 -16.45
CA VAL A 165 1.33 -2.65 -16.38
C VAL A 165 0.83 -3.42 -15.15
N ILE A 166 1.38 -4.60 -14.84
CA ILE A 166 1.06 -5.38 -13.63
C ILE A 166 1.28 -4.53 -12.36
N ASP A 167 2.38 -3.78 -12.29
CA ASP A 167 2.70 -2.94 -11.13
C ASP A 167 1.65 -1.85 -10.85
N ARG A 168 0.94 -1.37 -11.89
CA ARG A 168 -0.19 -0.41 -11.73
C ARG A 168 -1.36 -1.02 -10.96
N PHE A 169 -1.47 -2.35 -10.93
CA PHE A 169 -2.51 -3.04 -10.17
C PHE A 169 -2.19 -3.12 -8.68
N ARG A 170 -0.92 -2.93 -8.28
CA ARG A 170 -0.46 -3.01 -6.87
C ARG A 170 -0.80 -4.34 -6.21
N GLY A 171 -0.66 -5.43 -6.97
CA GLY A 171 -0.85 -6.78 -6.48
C GLY A 171 0.21 -7.17 -5.45
N ASN A 172 -0.18 -7.98 -4.47
CA ASN A 172 0.75 -8.62 -3.52
C ASN A 172 1.20 -9.98 -4.04
N LEU A 173 0.29 -10.72 -4.69
CA LEU A 173 0.55 -12.05 -5.25
C LEU A 173 0.34 -11.97 -6.75
N ILE A 174 1.41 -12.20 -7.52
CA ILE A 174 1.36 -12.27 -8.97
C ILE A 174 1.51 -13.74 -9.34
N ILE A 175 0.54 -14.27 -10.08
CA ILE A 175 0.58 -15.64 -10.59
C ILE A 175 0.69 -15.63 -12.11
N ASP A 176 1.28 -16.70 -12.63
CA ASP A 176 1.29 -17.05 -14.05
C ASP A 176 0.87 -18.52 -14.18
N GLY A 177 0.27 -18.88 -15.32
CA GLY A 177 -0.13 -20.26 -15.64
C GLY A 177 -1.62 -20.59 -15.50
N ALA A 178 -2.46 -19.63 -15.14
CA ALA A 178 -3.91 -19.78 -15.18
C ALA A 178 -4.52 -19.02 -16.37
N ASP A 179 -5.61 -19.53 -16.94
CA ASP A 179 -6.31 -18.83 -18.03
C ASP A 179 -6.76 -17.43 -17.60
N SER A 180 -6.81 -16.50 -18.55
CA SER A 180 -7.25 -15.12 -18.28
C SER A 180 -8.62 -15.10 -17.61
N LEU A 181 -8.73 -14.32 -16.54
CA LEU A 181 -9.93 -14.10 -15.72
C LEU A 181 -10.43 -15.33 -14.95
N SER A 182 -9.69 -16.45 -14.97
CA SER A 182 -10.09 -17.66 -14.23
C SER A 182 -10.15 -17.41 -12.72
N GLU A 183 -9.32 -16.50 -12.21
CA GLU A 183 -9.26 -16.11 -10.80
C GLU A 183 -10.57 -15.52 -10.26
N LEU A 184 -11.45 -15.01 -11.12
CA LEU A 184 -12.75 -14.47 -10.72
C LEU A 184 -13.69 -15.53 -10.13
N ASN A 185 -13.46 -16.80 -10.46
CA ASN A 185 -14.30 -17.91 -9.99
C ASN A 185 -13.70 -18.65 -8.79
N TRP A 186 -12.52 -18.25 -8.32
CA TRP A 186 -11.84 -18.94 -7.23
C TRP A 186 -12.46 -18.60 -5.89
N LYS A 187 -12.63 -19.63 -5.05
CA LYS A 187 -13.07 -19.47 -3.66
C LYS A 187 -11.91 -19.58 -2.67
N HIS A 188 -10.87 -20.33 -3.05
CA HIS A 188 -9.67 -20.55 -2.26
C HIS A 188 -8.47 -20.67 -3.18
N ILE A 189 -7.31 -20.30 -2.67
CA ILE A 189 -6.01 -20.57 -3.28
C ILE A 189 -5.09 -21.19 -2.22
N THR A 190 -4.29 -22.16 -2.62
CA THR A 190 -3.29 -22.79 -1.74
C THR A 190 -1.90 -22.53 -2.30
N ILE A 191 -1.04 -21.93 -1.51
CA ILE A 191 0.35 -21.64 -1.85
C ILE A 191 1.23 -22.34 -0.81
N GLY A 192 1.90 -23.42 -1.23
CA GLY A 192 2.59 -24.32 -0.31
C GLY A 192 1.62 -24.92 0.72
N ASN A 193 1.85 -24.66 2.01
CA ASN A 193 0.99 -25.08 3.12
C ASN A 193 -0.02 -24.02 3.56
N ILE A 194 -0.07 -22.87 2.89
CA ILE A 194 -0.95 -21.75 3.26
C ILE A 194 -2.20 -21.80 2.39
N ARG A 195 -3.37 -21.89 3.01
CA ARG A 195 -4.68 -21.76 2.33
C ARG A 195 -5.25 -20.37 2.56
N LEU A 196 -5.46 -19.63 1.48
CA LEU A 196 -6.11 -18.33 1.47
C LEU A 196 -7.55 -18.48 0.95
N THR A 197 -8.47 -17.71 1.52
CA THR A 197 -9.86 -17.63 1.06
C THR A 197 -10.04 -16.34 0.26
N VAL A 198 -10.70 -16.45 -0.88
CA VAL A 198 -11.00 -15.31 -1.75
C VAL A 198 -12.22 -14.60 -1.20
N ASP A 199 -12.05 -13.32 -0.86
CA ASP A 199 -13.12 -12.47 -0.32
C ASP A 199 -14.03 -11.92 -1.43
N GLY A 200 -13.47 -11.65 -2.61
CA GLY A 200 -14.21 -11.20 -3.78
C GLY A 200 -13.32 -10.50 -4.80
N PRO A 201 -13.92 -10.01 -5.91
CA PRO A 201 -13.20 -9.23 -6.92
C PRO A 201 -12.78 -7.86 -6.37
N CYS A 202 -11.62 -7.37 -6.79
CA CYS A 202 -11.15 -6.03 -6.46
C CYS A 202 -11.66 -5.01 -7.47
N HIS A 203 -12.52 -4.09 -7.03
CA HIS A 203 -12.96 -2.97 -7.86
C HIS A 203 -11.84 -1.94 -8.00
N ARG A 204 -11.54 -1.56 -9.25
CA ARG A 204 -10.49 -0.57 -9.54
C ARG A 204 -11.02 0.83 -9.30
N CYS A 205 -10.29 1.62 -8.52
CA CYS A 205 -10.55 3.04 -8.35
C CYS A 205 -9.57 3.87 -9.18
N GLN A 206 -9.99 5.07 -9.57
CA GLN A 206 -9.07 6.07 -10.10
C GLN A 206 -8.14 6.49 -8.95
N MET A 207 -6.84 6.25 -9.15
CA MET A 207 -5.77 6.79 -8.32
C MET A 207 -5.21 8.05 -8.94
#